data_AF-W4V1A9-F1
#
_entry.id   AF-W4V1A9-F1
#
_cell.length_a   1.000
_cell.length_b   1.000
_cell.length_c   1.000
_cell.angle_alpha   90.00
_cell.angle_beta   90.00
_cell.angle_gamma   90.00
#
_symmetry.space_group_name_H-M   'P 1'
#
loop_
_entity.id
_entity.type
_entity.pdbx_description
1 polymer ?
#
loop_
_entity_poly.entity_id
_entity_poly.type
_entity_poly.pdbx_seq_one_letter_code
_entity_poly.pdbx_strand_id
1 'polypeptide(L)'
;MLFVAGNVGRSHFVKNKYNVYMEFDYPVQNPSIYMAREITEIILNLFDKEVFDELYIIYTHMFSSVKMEPKLIKLLPLELETLKEKLQINENGGRILDDCMEYEPDPEFVFNILVQKYVKGVVYGALWNPLQANRIQE
;
A
#
# COMPACT_ATOMS: atom_id res chain seq x y z
N MET A 1 -8.81 -1.44 -13.53
CA MET A 1 -9.89 -1.86 -12.59
C MET A 1 -9.75 -1.04 -11.31
N LEU A 2 -10.85 -0.61 -10.69
CA LEU A 2 -10.83 0.23 -9.49
C LEU A 2 -11.30 -0.54 -8.26
N PHE A 3 -10.50 -0.53 -7.20
CA PHE A 3 -10.90 -0.95 -5.86
C PHE A 3 -11.21 0.31 -5.05
N VAL A 4 -12.46 0.50 -4.66
CA VAL A 4 -12.91 1.76 -4.06
C VAL A 4 -13.48 1.51 -2.67
N ALA A 5 -12.76 1.95 -1.65
CA ALA A 5 -13.29 1.97 -0.28
C ALA A 5 -14.30 3.12 -0.13
N GLY A 6 -15.48 2.84 0.43
CA GLY A 6 -16.52 3.82 0.69
C GLY A 6 -17.57 4.00 -0.41
N ASN A 7 -18.81 4.20 0.03
CA ASN A 7 -20.00 4.17 -0.83
C ASN A 7 -20.12 5.37 -1.79
N VAL A 8 -19.68 6.56 -1.37
CA VAL A 8 -19.81 7.79 -2.18
C VAL A 8 -18.91 7.73 -3.42
N GLY A 9 -17.62 7.43 -3.23
CA GLY A 9 -16.67 7.29 -4.33
C GLY A 9 -17.06 6.13 -5.25
N ARG A 10 -17.48 5.00 -4.68
CA ARG A 10 -17.94 3.84 -5.45
C ARG A 10 -19.11 4.20 -6.35
N SER A 11 -20.15 4.82 -5.79
CA SER A 11 -21.34 5.24 -6.54
C SER A 11 -20.99 6.21 -7.66
N HIS A 12 -20.07 7.15 -7.40
CA HIS A 12 -19.57 8.07 -8.42
C HIS A 12 -18.90 7.33 -9.59
N PHE A 13 -17.96 6.43 -9.32
CA PHE A 13 -17.26 5.70 -10.40
C PHE A 13 -18.16 4.73 -11.16
N VAL A 14 -19.07 4.04 -10.47
CA VAL A 14 -20.07 3.15 -11.10
C VAL A 14 -21.00 3.95 -12.01
N LYS A 15 -21.54 5.09 -11.54
CA LYS A 15 -22.40 5.97 -12.34
C LYS A 15 -21.71 6.48 -13.61
N ASN A 16 -20.41 6.75 -13.52
CA ASN A 16 -19.59 7.19 -14.64
C ASN A 16 -19.05 6.02 -15.51
N LYS A 17 -19.56 4.80 -15.33
CA LYS A 17 -19.22 3.60 -16.13
C LYS A 17 -17.74 3.19 -16.06
N TYR A 18 -17.04 3.51 -14.97
CA TYR A 18 -15.72 2.95 -14.72
C TYR A 18 -15.81 1.49 -14.30
N ASN A 19 -14.77 0.71 -14.60
CA ASN A 19 -14.66 -0.68 -14.18
C ASN A 19 -14.28 -0.77 -12.68
N VAL A 20 -15.30 -0.88 -11.82
CA VAL A 20 -15.18 -0.96 -10.36
C VAL A 20 -15.34 -2.41 -9.90
N TYR A 21 -14.45 -2.88 -9.04
CA TYR A 21 -14.56 -4.21 -8.43
C TYR A 21 -15.69 -4.23 -7.39
N MET A 22 -16.82 -4.86 -7.76
CA MET A 22 -18.06 -4.80 -6.98
C MET A 22 -18.05 -5.64 -5.69
N GLU A 23 -17.06 -6.51 -5.51
CA GLU A 23 -16.87 -7.24 -4.24
C GLU A 23 -16.02 -6.44 -3.23
N PHE A 24 -15.36 -5.35 -3.66
CA PHE A 24 -14.58 -4.50 -2.76
C PHE A 24 -15.50 -3.60 -1.92
N ASP A 25 -16.05 -4.12 -0.83
CA ASP A 25 -16.96 -3.41 0.06
C ASP A 25 -16.34 -3.13 1.42
N TYR A 26 -15.43 -2.16 1.46
CA TYR A 26 -14.75 -1.76 2.69
C TYR A 26 -15.15 -0.34 3.12
N PRO A 27 -15.58 -0.15 4.38
CA PRO A 27 -15.85 1.17 4.92
C PRO A 27 -14.54 1.94 5.13
N VAL A 28 -14.58 3.25 4.90
CA VAL A 28 -13.44 4.15 5.17
C VAL A 28 -13.40 4.56 6.65
N GLN A 29 -14.52 4.44 7.35
CA GLN A 29 -14.64 4.78 8.77
C GLN A 29 -14.06 3.66 9.63
N ASN A 30 -13.34 4.05 10.69
CA ASN A 30 -12.74 3.14 11.68
C ASN A 30 -11.94 1.97 11.05
N PRO A 31 -10.88 2.27 10.27
CA PRO A 31 -10.03 1.26 9.65
C PRO A 31 -9.43 0.34 10.72
N SER A 32 -9.33 -0.95 10.43
CA SER A 32 -8.76 -1.95 11.33
C SER A 32 -7.58 -2.66 10.67
N ILE A 33 -6.65 -3.15 11.48
CA ILE A 33 -5.55 -4.01 11.02
C ILE A 33 -6.10 -5.23 10.27
N TYR A 34 -7.23 -5.77 10.73
CA TYR A 34 -7.89 -6.90 10.10
C TYR A 34 -8.36 -6.56 8.67
N MET A 35 -9.03 -5.42 8.49
CA MET A 35 -9.46 -4.97 7.15
C MET A 35 -8.26 -4.72 6.23
N ALA A 36 -7.19 -4.09 6.72
CA ALA A 36 -5.99 -3.88 5.93
C ALA A 36 -5.37 -5.21 5.48
N ARG A 37 -5.37 -6.23 6.36
CA ARG A 37 -4.87 -7.56 6.04
C ARG A 37 -5.71 -8.23 4.97
N GLU A 38 -7.04 -8.25 5.12
CA GLU A 38 -7.95 -8.84 4.13
C GLU A 38 -7.84 -8.16 2.76
N ILE A 39 -7.85 -6.83 2.72
CA ILE A 39 -7.65 -6.05 1.48
C ILE A 39 -6.34 -6.45 0.81
N THR A 40 -5.26 -6.55 1.58
CA THR A 40 -3.95 -6.91 1.01
C THR A 40 -3.94 -8.33 0.47
N GLU A 41 -4.56 -9.29 1.17
CA GLU A 41 -4.65 -10.68 0.71
C GLU A 41 -5.44 -10.81 -0.60
N ILE A 42 -6.55 -10.07 -0.74
CA ILE A 42 -7.32 -10.02 -2.00
C ILE A 42 -6.44 -9.46 -3.12
N ILE A 43 -5.78 -8.33 -2.89
CA ILE A 43 -4.93 -7.67 -3.89
C ILE A 43 -3.79 -8.57 -4.33
N LEU A 44 -3.05 -9.17 -3.40
CA LEU A 44 -1.93 -10.06 -3.71
C LEU A 44 -2.40 -11.29 -4.49
N ASN A 45 -3.51 -11.92 -4.10
CA ASN A 45 -4.08 -13.06 -4.82
C ASN A 45 -4.50 -12.71 -6.26
N LEU A 46 -5.01 -11.50 -6.50
CA LEU A 46 -5.35 -11.04 -7.84
C LEU A 46 -4.10 -10.74 -8.68
N PHE A 47 -3.05 -10.21 -8.05
CA PHE A 47 -1.75 -9.99 -8.67
C PHE A 47 -1.08 -11.32 -9.06
N ASP A 48 -1.05 -12.29 -8.15
CA ASP A 48 -0.49 -13.64 -8.38
C ASP A 48 -1.25 -14.40 -9.49
N LYS A 49 -2.53 -14.07 -9.71
CA LYS A 49 -3.36 -14.60 -10.79
C LYS A 49 -3.25 -13.82 -12.10
N GLU A 50 -2.34 -12.84 -12.18
CA GLU A 50 -2.12 -11.99 -13.36
C GLU A 50 -3.41 -11.26 -13.81
N VAL A 51 -4.30 -10.93 -12.87
CA VAL A 51 -5.52 -10.15 -13.17
C VAL A 51 -5.16 -8.69 -13.49
N PHE A 52 -4.04 -8.22 -12.97
CA PHE A 52 -3.42 -6.93 -13.28
C PHE A 52 -1.91 -6.99 -13.07
N ASP A 53 -1.18 -6.21 -13.85
CA ASP A 53 0.29 -6.16 -13.80
C ASP A 53 0.82 -5.03 -12.92
N GLU A 54 0.02 -3.99 -12.67
CA GLU A 54 0.42 -2.84 -11.87
C GLU A 54 -0.66 -2.46 -10.85
N LEU A 55 -0.20 -2.10 -9.64
CA LEU A 55 -1.05 -1.65 -8.56
C LEU A 55 -0.67 -0.24 -8.13
N TYR A 56 -1.65 0.65 -8.16
CA TYR A 56 -1.53 2.01 -7.64
C TYR A 56 -2.50 2.19 -6.46
N ILE A 57 -2.03 2.85 -5.41
CA ILE A 57 -2.86 3.29 -4.30
C ILE A 57 -3.00 4.81 -4.30
N ILE A 58 -4.24 5.28 -4.19
CA ILE A 58 -4.57 6.69 -4.03
C ILE A 58 -5.21 6.86 -2.66
N TYR A 59 -4.63 7.74 -1.84
CA TYR A 59 -5.17 8.04 -0.53
C TYR A 59 -4.87 9.49 -0.15
N THR A 60 -5.62 10.02 0.81
CA THR A 60 -5.35 11.34 1.37
C THR A 60 -4.23 11.24 2.39
N HIS A 61 -3.13 11.94 2.13
CA HIS A 61 -2.06 12.09 3.11
C HIS A 61 -2.26 13.39 3.90
N MET A 62 -2.38 13.25 5.21
CA MET A 62 -2.55 14.39 6.12
C MET A 62 -1.19 14.77 6.70
N PHE A 63 -0.63 15.89 6.27
CA PHE A 63 0.62 16.44 6.81
C PHE A 63 0.38 17.17 8.13
N SER A 64 -0.78 17.82 8.26
CA SER A 64 -1.26 18.47 9.49
C SER A 64 -2.79 18.52 9.47
N SER A 65 -3.43 18.91 10.57
CA SER A 65 -4.89 19.09 10.63
C SER A 65 -5.44 20.11 9.63
N VAL A 66 -4.57 20.94 9.03
CA VAL A 66 -4.91 21.95 8.02
C VAL A 66 -4.47 21.53 6.61
N LYS A 67 -3.37 20.78 6.49
CA LYS A 67 -2.77 20.41 5.19
C LYS A 67 -3.00 18.94 4.87
N MET A 68 -3.87 18.69 3.90
CA MET A 68 -4.16 17.37 3.33
C MET A 68 -3.93 17.40 1.82
N GLU A 69 -3.25 16.41 1.27
CA GLU A 69 -3.02 16.30 -0.17
C GLU A 69 -3.29 14.85 -0.65
N PRO A 70 -3.86 14.67 -1.85
CA PRO A 70 -3.98 13.36 -2.45
C PRO A 70 -2.60 12.84 -2.84
N LYS A 71 -2.29 11.60 -2.46
CA LYS A 71 -1.04 10.92 -2.81
C LYS A 71 -1.33 9.69 -3.66
N LEU A 72 -0.64 9.59 -4.79
CA LEU A 72 -0.62 8.42 -5.67
C LEU A 72 0.71 7.70 -5.47
N ILE A 73 0.68 6.39 -5.20
CA ILE A 73 1.88 5.57 -5.05
C ILE A 73 1.71 4.30 -5.88
N LYS A 74 2.70 3.98 -6.72
CA LYS A 74 2.86 2.63 -7.31
C LYS A 74 3.34 1.67 -6.23
N LEU A 75 2.58 0.61 -6.01
CA LEU A 75 2.81 -0.37 -4.95
C LEU A 75 3.34 -1.70 -5.50
N LEU A 76 2.85 -2.12 -6.68
CA LEU A 76 3.35 -3.29 -7.41
C LEU A 76 3.50 -2.98 -8.91
N PRO A 77 4.47 -3.62 -9.60
CA PRO A 77 5.59 -4.36 -9.00
C PRO A 77 6.51 -3.43 -8.21
N LEU A 78 7.13 -3.97 -7.15
CA LEU A 78 8.08 -3.21 -6.35
C LEU A 78 9.44 -3.18 -7.06
N GLU A 79 9.85 -2.00 -7.50
CA GLU A 79 11.16 -1.80 -8.12
C GLU A 79 12.21 -1.52 -7.02
N LEU A 80 13.30 -2.30 -7.01
CA LEU A 80 14.39 -2.20 -6.02
C LEU A 80 14.96 -0.78 -5.94
N GLU A 81 15.13 -0.11 -7.07
CA GLU A 81 15.65 1.26 -7.14
C GLU A 81 14.70 2.26 -6.47
N THR A 82 13.38 2.12 -6.70
CA THR A 82 12.36 2.94 -6.03
C THR A 82 12.35 2.71 -4.52
N LEU A 83 12.66 1.50 -4.05
CA LEU A 83 12.74 1.20 -2.62
C LEU A 83 13.97 1.85 -1.96
N LYS A 84 15.14 1.78 -2.61
CA LYS A 84 16.37 2.42 -2.14
C LYS A 84 16.21 3.94 -1.99
N GLU A 85 15.61 4.59 -2.99
CA GLU A 85 15.31 6.03 -2.95
C GLU A 85 14.37 6.39 -1.78
N LYS A 86 13.27 5.64 -1.61
CA LYS A 86 12.28 5.90 -0.56
C LYS A 86 12.82 5.70 0.85
N LEU A 87 13.74 4.77 1.04
CA LEU A 87 14.35 4.48 2.34
C LEU A 87 15.51 5.43 2.69
N GLN A 88 15.86 6.38 1.80
CA GLN A 88 17.00 7.28 1.97
C GLN A 88 18.27 6.53 2.36
N ILE A 89 18.46 5.34 1.79
CA ILE A 89 19.69 4.57 1.98
C ILE A 89 20.76 5.30 1.17
N ASN A 90 21.36 6.31 1.78
CA ASN A 90 22.56 6.93 1.28
C ASN A 90 23.62 5.83 1.30
N GLU A 91 24.19 5.56 0.14
CA GLU A 91 25.38 4.75 -0.13
C GLU A 91 26.56 5.00 0.84
N ASN A 92 26.52 6.07 1.65
CA ASN A 92 27.54 6.47 2.60
C ASN A 92 27.14 6.43 4.10
N GLY A 93 26.02 5.81 4.47
CA GLY A 93 25.43 5.96 5.81
C GLY A 93 24.82 4.72 6.44
N GLY A 94 25.51 3.58 6.42
CA GLY A 94 25.07 2.38 7.14
C GLY A 94 25.87 1.15 6.74
N ARG A 95 26.91 0.84 7.52
CA ARG A 95 27.78 -0.33 7.33
C ARG A 95 26.97 -1.64 7.38
N ILE A 96 27.43 -2.59 6.56
CA ILE A 96 27.15 -4.04 6.55
C ILE A 96 25.83 -4.46 5.88
N LEU A 97 25.83 -4.61 4.55
CA LEU A 97 24.94 -5.58 3.89
C LEU A 97 25.64 -6.45 2.84
N ASP A 98 26.95 -6.27 2.63
CA ASP A 98 27.72 -7.09 1.70
C ASP A 98 28.65 -8.03 2.48
N ASP A 99 28.61 -9.31 2.09
CA ASP A 99 29.44 -10.49 2.44
C ASP A 99 29.01 -11.49 3.52
N CYS A 100 28.11 -11.21 4.48
CA CYS A 100 27.72 -12.22 5.50
C CYS A 100 26.22 -12.46 5.69
N MET A 101 25.34 -11.90 4.84
CA MET A 101 23.92 -12.24 4.90
C MET A 101 23.66 -13.51 4.08
N GLU A 102 23.60 -14.65 4.77
CA GLU A 102 23.07 -15.89 4.20
C GLU A 102 21.54 -15.76 4.10
N TYR A 103 21.03 -15.63 2.87
CA TYR A 103 19.60 -15.66 2.59
C TYR A 103 19.17 -17.11 2.44
N GLU A 104 18.55 -17.68 3.48
CA GLU A 104 17.95 -19.01 3.41
C GLU A 104 16.46 -18.91 3.02
N PRO A 105 15.98 -19.69 2.02
CA PRO A 105 16.70 -20.64 1.17
C PRO A 105 17.44 -20.00 -0.02
N ASP A 106 16.95 -18.86 -0.53
CA ASP A 106 17.59 -18.08 -1.60
C ASP A 106 17.13 -16.60 -1.56
N PRO A 107 17.88 -15.65 -2.16
CA PRO A 107 17.54 -14.22 -2.13
C PRO A 107 16.20 -13.86 -2.77
N GLU A 108 15.75 -14.59 -3.79
CA GLU A 108 14.49 -14.32 -4.49
C GLU A 108 13.30 -14.70 -3.60
N PHE A 109 13.38 -15.84 -2.92
CA PHE A 109 12.40 -16.24 -1.91
C PHE A 109 12.28 -15.21 -0.78
N VAL A 110 13.41 -14.73 -0.26
CA VAL A 110 13.41 -13.69 0.78
C VAL A 110 12.81 -12.39 0.25
N PHE A 111 13.17 -11.98 -0.97
CA PHE A 111 12.61 -10.80 -1.61
C PHE A 111 11.09 -10.88 -1.75
N ASN A 112 10.56 -12.02 -2.22
CA ASN A 112 9.12 -12.23 -2.35
C ASN A 112 8.38 -12.10 -1.02
N ILE A 113 8.94 -12.63 0.07
CA ILE A 113 8.39 -12.45 1.42
C ILE A 113 8.42 -10.97 1.85
N LEU A 114 9.52 -10.26 1.58
CA LEU A 114 9.67 -8.85 1.93
C LEU A 114 8.68 -7.97 1.15
N VAL A 115 8.47 -8.24 -0.14
CA VAL A 115 7.47 -7.52 -0.96
C VAL A 115 6.08 -7.68 -0.35
N GLN A 116 5.65 -8.90 -0.02
CA GLN A 116 4.35 -9.12 0.59
C GLN A 116 4.20 -8.37 1.93
N LYS A 117 5.24 -8.38 2.78
CA LYS A 117 5.25 -7.62 4.05
C LYS A 117 5.21 -6.12 3.83
N TYR A 118 5.94 -5.60 2.84
CA TYR A 118 5.94 -4.19 2.47
C TYR A 118 4.57 -3.73 2.00
N VAL A 119 3.94 -4.46 1.08
CA VAL A 119 2.59 -4.16 0.56
C VAL A 119 1.59 -4.09 1.71
N LYS A 120 1.60 -5.07 2.62
CA LYS A 120 0.75 -5.08 3.83
C LYS A 120 0.98 -3.82 4.68
N GLY A 121 2.23 -3.43 4.89
CA GLY A 121 2.59 -2.23 5.64
C GLY A 121 2.09 -0.94 4.99
N VAL A 122 2.23 -0.81 3.67
CA VAL A 122 1.77 0.39 2.94
C VAL A 122 0.25 0.48 2.92
N VAL A 123 -0.46 -0.62 2.65
CA VAL A 123 -1.93 -0.64 2.69
C VAL A 123 -2.44 -0.29 4.09
N TYR A 124 -1.84 -0.87 5.13
CA TYR A 124 -2.16 -0.52 6.51
C TYR A 124 -1.93 0.96 6.80
N GLY A 125 -0.76 1.49 6.41
CA GLY A 125 -0.45 2.91 6.55
C GLY A 125 -1.43 3.82 5.81
N ALA A 126 -1.80 3.47 4.58
CA ALA A 126 -2.75 4.24 3.79
C ALA A 126 -4.17 4.25 4.40
N LEU A 127 -4.57 3.17 5.07
CA LEU A 127 -5.85 3.07 5.76
C LEU A 127 -5.84 3.77 7.12
N TRP A 128 -4.78 3.61 7.92
CA TRP A 128 -4.71 4.12 9.30
C TRP A 128 -4.27 5.59 9.40
N ASN A 129 -3.27 5.97 8.60
CA ASN A 129 -2.64 7.29 8.68
C ASN A 129 -3.53 8.49 8.30
N PRO A 130 -4.67 8.38 7.59
CA PRO A 130 -5.58 9.51 7.41
C PRO A 130 -6.19 10.05 8.71
N LEU A 131 -6.24 9.25 9.80
CA LEU A 131 -7.03 9.56 10.99
C LEU A 131 -6.22 10.06 12.20
N GLN A 132 -4.89 9.90 12.22
CA GLN A 132 -4.08 10.23 13.40
C GLN A 132 -3.82 11.74 13.59
N ALA A 133 -3.94 12.59 12.57
CA ALA A 133 -3.71 14.03 12.76
C ALA A 133 -4.90 14.80 13.40
N ASN A 134 -6.03 14.13 13.65
CA ASN A 134 -7.15 14.69 14.40
C ASN A 134 -7.12 14.34 15.91
N ARG A 135 -6.19 13.50 16.37
CA ARG A 135 -6.19 12.98 17.75
C ARG A 135 -5.10 13.56 18.65
N ILE A 136 -4.32 14.53 18.16
CA ILE A 136 -3.22 15.19 18.90
C ILE A 136 -3.59 16.65 19.25
N GLN A 137 -4.88 17.01 19.22
CA GLN A 137 -5.37 18.33 19.64
C GLN A 137 -6.46 18.25 20.72
N GLU A 138 -6.51 17.16 21.49
CA GLU A 138 -7.28 17.10 22.75
C GLU A 138 -6.35 16.86 23.94
#